data_AF-A0A969P4B2-F1
#
_entry.id   AF-A0A969P4B2-F1
#
_cell.length_a   1.000
_cell.length_b   1.000
_cell.length_c   1.000
_cell.angle_alpha   90.00
_cell.angle_beta   90.00
_cell.angle_gamma   90.00
#
_symmetry.space_group_name_H-M   'P 1'
#
loop_
_entity.id
_entity.type
_entity.pdbx_description
1 polymer ?
#
loop_
_entity_poly.entity_id
_entity_poly.type
_entity_poly.pdbx_seq_one_letter_code
_entity_poly.pdbx_strand_id
1 'polypeptide(L)'
;MQYMISDGNVSRYLFVYTAIKTANASLKPKYQPGVGHYGTVSGNGRAYLTACINPRGESTVTEQQFTQNRYTHDLRVDRIVPWILGRESLIDRRCLWTLMSTPLELSTPKTSPKSELVSLDKGVYNDLETAWFSWHQGWQSNFPNP
;
A
#
# COMPACT_ATOMS: atom_id res chain seq x y z
N MET A 1 7.42 8.88 -4.61
CA MET A 1 6.39 9.05 -3.56
C MET A 1 5.48 10.19 -3.99
N GLN A 2 4.17 10.00 -3.92
CA GLN A 2 3.20 10.99 -4.41
C GLN A 2 2.03 11.07 -3.44
N TYR A 3 1.75 12.28 -2.94
CA TYR A 3 0.51 12.57 -2.24
C TYR A 3 -0.59 12.75 -3.27
N MET A 4 -1.70 12.03 -3.10
CA MET A 4 -2.84 12.13 -4.00
C MET A 4 -4.13 12.19 -3.19
N ILE A 5 -5.07 13.02 -3.64
CA ILE A 5 -6.46 12.88 -3.24
C ILE A 5 -6.98 11.63 -3.94
N SER A 6 -7.45 10.68 -3.16
CA SER A 6 -7.58 9.29 -3.60
C SER A 6 -8.85 8.64 -3.02
N ASP A 7 -9.32 7.58 -3.69
CA ASP A 7 -10.32 6.65 -3.15
C ASP A 7 -9.67 5.48 -2.39
N GLY A 8 -8.34 5.41 -2.34
CA GLY A 8 -7.55 4.38 -1.66
C GLY A 8 -7.40 3.07 -2.43
N ASN A 9 -7.86 2.98 -3.67
CA ASN A 9 -7.74 1.75 -4.46
C ASN A 9 -6.34 1.63 -5.09
N VAL A 10 -5.48 0.88 -4.42
CA VAL A 10 -4.07 0.73 -4.80
C VAL A 10 -3.89 -0.07 -6.10
N SER A 11 -4.77 -1.03 -6.39
CA SER A 11 -4.74 -1.77 -7.65
C SER A 11 -4.86 -0.84 -8.86
N ARG A 12 -5.72 0.18 -8.77
CA ARG A 12 -5.86 1.18 -9.84
C ARG A 12 -4.55 1.94 -10.05
N TYR A 13 -3.88 2.37 -8.96
CA TYR A 13 -2.61 3.09 -9.07
C TYR A 13 -1.49 2.23 -9.63
N LEU A 14 -1.39 1.00 -9.14
CA LEU A 14 -0.41 0.03 -9.58
C LEU A 14 -0.49 -0.19 -11.10
N PHE A 15 -1.69 -0.36 -11.66
CA PHE A 15 -1.84 -0.71 -13.07
C PHE A 15 -1.87 0.50 -14.02
N VAL A 16 -2.20 1.69 -13.53
CA VAL A 16 -2.19 2.92 -14.34
C VAL A 16 -0.80 3.54 -14.40
N TYR A 17 -0.06 3.52 -13.29
CA TYR A 17 1.20 4.28 -13.16
C TYR A 17 2.46 3.40 -13.19
N THR A 18 2.34 2.10 -13.45
CA THR A 18 3.51 1.21 -13.52
C THR A 18 3.45 0.31 -14.76
N ALA A 19 4.62 -0.25 -15.14
CA ALA A 19 4.73 -1.19 -16.24
C ALA A 19 4.33 -2.64 -15.87
N ILE A 20 3.70 -2.86 -14.70
CA ILE A 20 3.24 -4.19 -14.27
C ILE A 20 2.06 -4.58 -15.15
N LYS A 21 2.28 -5.52 -16.08
CA LYS A 21 1.27 -5.96 -17.05
C LYS A 21 0.17 -6.76 -16.33
N THR A 22 -1.05 -6.27 -16.45
CA THR A 22 -2.27 -6.74 -15.77
C THR A 22 -2.70 -8.17 -16.13
N ALA A 23 -2.30 -8.68 -17.30
CA ALA A 23 -2.86 -9.92 -17.83
C ALA A 23 -2.68 -11.15 -16.93
N ASN A 24 -1.65 -11.18 -16.05
CA ASN A 24 -1.38 -12.28 -15.12
C ASN A 24 -0.99 -11.82 -13.70
N ALA A 25 -1.00 -10.52 -13.41
CA ALA A 25 -0.58 -9.97 -12.12
C ALA A 25 -1.79 -9.91 -11.16
N SER A 26 -1.83 -10.79 -10.17
CA SER A 26 -2.85 -10.77 -9.12
C SER A 26 -2.27 -10.17 -7.84
N LEU A 27 -2.83 -9.03 -7.41
CA LEU A 27 -2.47 -8.39 -6.15
C LEU A 27 -3.01 -9.24 -5.00
N LYS A 28 -2.11 -9.78 -4.18
CA LYS A 28 -2.45 -10.59 -3.00
C LYS A 28 -2.46 -9.69 -1.76
N PRO A 29 -3.64 -9.39 -1.19
CA PRO A 29 -3.72 -8.60 0.04
C PRO A 29 -3.21 -9.42 1.22
N LYS A 30 -2.50 -8.74 2.12
CA LYS A 30 -2.03 -9.21 3.42
C LYS A 30 -2.40 -8.19 4.50
N TYR A 31 -2.21 -8.56 5.77
CA TYR A 31 -2.52 -7.72 6.91
C TYR A 31 -1.49 -7.93 8.01
N GLN A 32 -1.06 -6.83 8.64
CA GLN A 32 -0.20 -6.83 9.82
C GLN A 32 -0.82 -5.92 10.89
N PRO A 33 -1.13 -6.42 12.10
CA PRO A 33 -1.70 -5.59 13.16
C PRO A 33 -0.82 -4.37 13.49
N GLY A 34 -1.44 -3.19 13.62
CA GLY A 34 -0.77 -1.92 13.92
C GLY A 34 -0.09 -1.27 12.70
N VAL A 35 -0.02 -1.98 11.57
CA VAL A 35 0.45 -1.45 10.28
C VAL A 35 -0.71 -1.33 9.32
N GLY A 36 -1.51 -2.38 9.15
CA GLY A 36 -2.66 -2.41 8.25
C GLY A 36 -2.54 -3.38 7.09
N HIS A 37 -3.36 -3.10 6.07
CA HIS A 37 -3.40 -3.87 4.84
C HIS A 37 -2.31 -3.41 3.86
N TYR A 38 -1.71 -4.37 3.18
CA TYR A 38 -0.79 -4.15 2.08
C TYR A 38 -0.95 -5.24 1.02
N GLY A 39 -0.63 -4.93 -0.23
CA GLY A 39 -0.73 -5.83 -1.37
C GLY A 39 0.65 -6.30 -1.81
N THR A 40 0.75 -7.57 -2.19
CA THR A 40 1.96 -8.17 -2.74
C THR A 40 1.70 -8.69 -4.15
N VAL A 41 2.65 -8.47 -5.07
CA VAL A 41 2.52 -8.92 -6.46
C VAL A 41 3.90 -9.11 -7.07
N SER A 42 4.04 -10.11 -7.93
CA SER A 42 5.25 -10.34 -8.72
C SER A 42 5.00 -9.98 -10.18
N GLY A 43 5.97 -9.37 -10.83
CA GLY A 43 5.90 -9.05 -12.26
C GLY A 43 7.25 -8.57 -12.78
N ASN A 44 7.54 -8.78 -14.07
CA ASN A 44 8.74 -8.27 -14.72
C ASN A 44 10.06 -8.62 -13.97
N GLY A 45 10.16 -9.82 -13.38
CA GLY A 45 11.34 -10.26 -12.63
C GLY A 45 11.53 -9.57 -11.28
N ARG A 46 10.48 -8.97 -10.70
CA ARG A 46 10.52 -8.28 -9.40
C ARG A 46 9.35 -8.69 -8.52
N ALA A 47 9.59 -8.70 -7.21
CA ALA A 47 8.54 -8.70 -6.20
C ALA A 47 8.20 -7.26 -5.83
N TYR A 48 6.92 -6.99 -5.63
CA TYR A 48 6.41 -5.68 -5.25
C TYR A 48 5.55 -5.78 -3.99
N LEU A 49 5.66 -4.75 -3.14
CA LEU A 49 4.76 -4.49 -2.04
C LEU A 49 4.15 -3.11 -2.26
N THR A 50 2.83 -2.98 -2.12
CA THR A 50 2.15 -1.71 -2.32
C THR A 50 0.99 -1.50 -1.36
N ALA A 51 0.84 -0.26 -0.89
CA ALA A 51 -0.26 0.14 -0.03
C ALA A 51 -0.47 1.64 -0.06
N CYS A 52 -1.60 2.07 0.49
CA CYS A 52 -1.89 3.44 0.84
C CYS A 52 -1.60 3.65 2.32
N ILE A 53 -0.67 4.56 2.67
CA ILE A 53 -0.56 5.02 4.07
C ILE A 53 -1.60 6.13 4.26
N ASN A 54 -2.47 5.92 5.23
CA ASN A 54 -3.51 6.88 5.59
C ASN A 54 -2.95 7.93 6.57
N PRO A 55 -3.49 9.15 6.57
CA PRO A 55 -3.10 10.19 7.53
C PRO A 55 -3.28 9.73 8.98
N ARG A 56 -4.25 8.85 9.21
CA ARG A 56 -4.57 8.24 10.50
C ARG A 56 -4.95 6.78 10.32
N GLY A 57 -4.76 6.01 11.38
CA GLY A 57 -5.11 4.60 11.41
C GLY A 57 -4.09 3.74 10.69
N GLU A 58 -4.57 2.68 10.08
CA GLU A 58 -3.77 1.65 9.43
C GLU A 58 -3.68 1.87 7.92
N SER A 59 -2.69 1.28 7.27
CA SER A 59 -2.58 1.28 5.81
C SER A 59 -3.71 0.50 5.14
N THR A 60 -4.05 0.88 3.90
CA THR A 60 -5.16 0.28 3.16
C THR A 60 -4.78 -0.07 1.73
N VAL A 61 -5.52 -1.01 1.12
CA VAL A 61 -5.30 -1.46 -0.26
C VAL A 61 -6.53 -1.24 -1.13
N THR A 62 -7.71 -1.40 -0.55
CA THR A 62 -8.99 -1.26 -1.26
C THR A 62 -9.71 0.02 -0.87
N GLU A 63 -10.61 0.46 -1.74
CA GLU A 63 -11.49 1.62 -1.47
C GLU A 63 -12.36 1.42 -0.23
N GLN A 64 -12.84 0.20 0.00
CA GLN A 64 -13.63 -0.14 1.18
C GLN A 64 -12.81 0.02 2.46
N GLN A 65 -11.58 -0.52 2.48
CA GLN A 65 -10.67 -0.38 3.63
C GLN A 65 -10.34 1.09 3.89
N PHE A 66 -10.04 1.86 2.84
CA PHE A 66 -9.76 3.29 2.93
C PHE A 66 -10.95 4.08 3.50
N THR A 67 -12.15 3.82 2.97
CA THR A 67 -13.37 4.48 3.41
C THR A 67 -13.71 4.13 4.86
N GLN A 68 -13.56 2.86 5.26
CA GLN A 68 -13.82 2.42 6.63
C GLN A 68 -12.81 3.03 7.61
N ASN A 69 -11.52 2.97 7.31
CA ASN A 69 -10.46 3.60 8.12
C ASN A 69 -10.77 5.08 8.36
N ARG A 70 -11.17 5.80 7.31
CA ARG A 70 -11.53 7.22 7.37
C ARG A 70 -12.72 7.48 8.29
N TYR A 71 -13.81 6.73 8.16
CA TYR A 71 -14.97 6.92 9.05
C TYR A 71 -14.65 6.61 10.51
N THR A 72 -13.77 5.64 10.77
CA THR A 72 -13.33 5.30 12.12
C THR A 72 -12.42 6.36 12.73
N HIS A 73 -11.56 7.01 11.95
CA HIS A 73 -10.50 7.87 12.49
C HIS A 73 -10.67 9.38 12.28
N ASP A 74 -11.44 9.82 11.28
CA ASP A 74 -11.63 11.25 10.99
C ASP A 74 -12.91 11.83 11.61
N LEU A 75 -13.95 11.02 11.85
CA LEU A 75 -15.20 11.46 12.48
C LEU A 75 -15.08 11.54 14.01
N ARG A 76 -14.13 12.33 14.49
CA ARG A 76 -13.90 12.56 15.93
C ARG A 76 -14.32 13.97 16.33
N VAL A 77 -14.76 14.14 17.58
CA VAL A 77 -15.27 15.42 18.09
C VAL A 77 -14.20 16.53 18.01
N ASP A 78 -12.93 16.18 18.21
CA ASP A 78 -11.78 17.09 18.08
C ASP A 78 -11.60 17.67 16.67
N ARG A 79 -12.21 17.06 15.64
CA ARG A 79 -12.17 17.52 14.24
C ARG A 79 -13.34 18.43 13.86
N ILE A 80 -14.43 18.39 14.63
CA ILE A 80 -15.64 19.17 14.33
C ILE A 80 -15.38 20.66 14.52
N VAL A 81 -14.69 21.05 15.61
CA VAL A 81 -14.42 22.46 15.91
C VAL A 81 -13.52 23.13 14.86
N PRO A 82 -12.33 22.58 14.50
CA PRO A 82 -11.50 23.14 13.44
C PRO A 82 -12.22 23.20 12.09
N TRP A 83 -13.07 22.22 11.79
CA TRP A 83 -13.87 22.17 10.57
C TRP A 83 -14.93 23.28 10.50
N ILE A 84 -15.69 23.49 11.58
CA ILE A 84 -16.68 24.59 11.66
C ILE A 84 -15.99 25.95 11.48
N LEU A 85 -14.77 26.09 12.00
CA LEU A 85 -13.95 27.30 11.85
C LEU A 85 -13.27 27.42 10.48
N GLY A 86 -13.46 26.46 9.56
CA GLY A 86 -12.87 26.45 8.23
C GLY A 86 -11.35 26.28 8.20
N ARG A 87 -10.74 25.82 9.30
CA ARG A 87 -9.28 25.65 9.41
C ARG A 87 -8.79 24.33 8.83
N GLU A 88 -9.61 23.29 8.91
CA GLU A 88 -9.27 21.95 8.44
C GLU A 88 -10.47 21.26 7.78
N SER A 89 -10.20 20.32 6.88
CA SER A 89 -11.24 19.45 6.33
C SER A 89 -11.69 18.42 7.38
N LEU A 90 -13.00 18.21 7.52
CA LEU A 90 -13.54 17.17 8.41
C LEU A 90 -13.03 15.77 8.05
N ILE A 91 -12.84 15.54 6.75
CA ILE A 91 -12.44 14.27 6.16
C ILE A 91 -11.13 14.45 5.42
N ASP A 92 -10.14 13.61 5.71
CA ASP A 92 -8.87 13.59 5.00
C ASP A 92 -8.88 12.46 3.95
N ARG A 93 -8.69 12.83 2.67
CA ARG A 93 -8.67 11.90 1.53
C ARG A 93 -7.27 11.70 0.96
N ARG A 94 -6.25 12.21 1.66
CA ARG A 94 -4.86 12.05 1.22
C ARG A 94 -4.47 10.58 1.37
N CYS A 95 -3.94 10.03 0.30
CA CYS A 95 -3.31 8.72 0.30
C CYS A 95 -1.83 8.91 -0.02
N LEU A 96 -0.97 8.43 0.86
CA LEU A 96 0.44 8.31 0.53
C LEU A 96 0.69 6.94 -0.10
N TRP A 97 0.55 6.89 -1.42
CA TRP A 97 0.76 5.65 -2.15
C TRP A 97 2.25 5.28 -2.13
N THR A 98 2.53 4.09 -1.61
CA THR A 98 3.87 3.51 -1.54
C THR A 98 3.92 2.25 -2.41
N LEU A 99 5.00 2.14 -3.18
CA LEU A 99 5.34 0.99 -3.99
C LEU A 99 6.81 0.65 -3.75
N MET A 100 7.06 -0.47 -3.09
CA MET A 100 8.40 -1.02 -2.87
C MET A 100 8.63 -2.20 -3.80
N SER A 101 9.88 -2.43 -4.20
CA SER A 101 10.22 -3.60 -5.00
C SER A 101 11.63 -4.09 -4.78
N THR A 102 11.83 -5.38 -5.01
CA THR A 102 13.14 -6.02 -5.01
C THR A 102 13.25 -6.96 -6.21
N PRO A 103 14.44 -7.13 -6.82
CA PRO A 103 14.66 -8.13 -7.87
C PRO A 103 14.33 -9.54 -7.35
N LEU A 104 13.75 -10.37 -8.22
CA LEU A 104 13.69 -11.80 -8.00
C LEU A 104 14.98 -12.40 -8.58
N GLU A 105 15.83 -12.98 -7.73
CA GLU A 105 16.96 -13.79 -8.19
C GLU A 105 16.39 -14.99 -8.95
N LEU A 106 16.33 -14.88 -10.28
CA LEU A 106 16.00 -15.99 -11.15
C LEU A 106 17.21 -16.91 -11.15
N SER A 107 17.24 -17.88 -10.25
CA SER A 107 18.13 -19.04 -10.34
C SER A 107 17.98 -19.60 -11.76
N THR A 108 18.95 -19.39 -12.64
CA THR A 108 18.87 -19.79 -14.04
C THR A 108 18.56 -21.28 -14.15
N PRO A 109 17.42 -21.71 -14.72
CA PRO A 109 17.28 -23.05 -15.23
C PRO A 109 17.51 -22.96 -16.74
N LYS A 110 18.63 -23.53 -17.19
CA LYS A 110 18.68 -24.01 -18.58
C LYS A 110 17.50 -24.98 -18.72
N THR A 111 16.58 -24.67 -19.66
CA THR A 111 15.47 -25.52 -20.16
C THR A 111 14.09 -25.29 -19.52
N SER A 112 13.29 -24.40 -20.15
CA SER A 112 11.84 -24.46 -20.49
C SER A 112 10.76 -24.95 -19.45
N PRO A 113 9.44 -24.76 -19.67
CA PRO A 113 8.68 -23.58 -19.26
C PRO A 113 7.47 -23.88 -18.31
N LYS A 114 6.95 -22.82 -17.65
CA LYS A 114 5.58 -22.64 -17.12
C LYS A 114 5.17 -23.09 -15.70
N SER A 115 6.00 -23.68 -14.85
CA SER A 115 5.56 -24.05 -13.48
C SER A 115 6.43 -23.56 -12.32
N GLU A 116 7.47 -22.78 -12.58
CA GLU A 116 8.49 -22.42 -11.57
C GLU A 116 8.27 -21.04 -10.91
N LEU A 117 7.04 -20.53 -10.92
CA LEU A 117 6.65 -19.25 -10.27
C LEU A 117 5.93 -19.47 -8.92
N VAL A 118 5.82 -20.72 -8.46
CA VAL A 118 4.94 -21.10 -7.35
C VAL A 118 5.68 -21.21 -6.00
N SER A 119 7.03 -21.17 -5.99
CA SER A 119 7.80 -21.54 -4.79
C SER A 119 8.90 -20.57 -4.35
N LEU A 120 9.11 -19.45 -5.06
CA LEU A 120 9.94 -18.35 -4.57
C LEU A 120 9.11 -17.49 -3.57
N ASP A 121 9.78 -16.86 -2.59
CA ASP A 121 9.31 -15.66 -1.87
C ASP A 121 8.75 -15.76 -0.43
N LYS A 122 9.08 -16.75 0.41
CA LYS A 122 9.01 -16.46 1.86
C LYS A 122 10.10 -15.48 2.29
N GLY A 123 11.34 -15.68 1.82
CA GLY A 123 12.46 -14.80 2.13
C GLY A 123 12.35 -13.42 1.47
N VAL A 124 12.05 -13.36 0.17
CA VAL A 124 11.99 -12.10 -0.59
C VAL A 124 10.89 -11.17 -0.07
N TYR A 125 9.69 -11.68 0.24
CA TYR A 125 8.65 -10.83 0.83
C TYR A 125 8.95 -10.46 2.28
N ASN A 126 9.73 -11.24 3.03
CA ASN A 126 10.11 -10.89 4.41
C ASN A 126 10.96 -9.61 4.46
N ASP A 127 11.90 -9.46 3.53
CA ASP A 127 12.73 -8.23 3.45
C ASP A 127 11.86 -7.02 3.07
N LEU A 128 10.97 -7.19 2.09
CA LEU A 128 10.01 -6.14 1.71
C LEU A 128 9.06 -5.78 2.84
N GLU A 129 8.57 -6.76 3.59
CA GLU A 129 7.67 -6.57 4.73
C GLU A 129 8.39 -5.87 5.88
N THR A 130 9.62 -6.27 6.19
CA THR A 130 10.45 -5.62 7.21
C THR A 130 10.69 -4.14 6.86
N ALA A 131 11.07 -3.86 5.62
CA ALA A 131 11.25 -2.49 5.14
C ALA A 131 9.92 -1.70 5.18
N TRP A 132 8.82 -2.33 4.78
CA TRP A 132 7.49 -1.74 4.81
C TRP A 132 7.03 -1.37 6.22
N PHE A 133 7.21 -2.25 7.21
CA PHE A 133 6.77 -2.00 8.58
C PHE A 133 7.53 -0.82 9.20
N SER A 134 8.86 -0.75 8.99
CA SER A 134 9.66 0.38 9.42
C SER A 134 9.25 1.68 8.71
N TRP A 135 9.02 1.62 7.40
CA TRP A 135 8.57 2.77 6.61
C TRP A 135 7.21 3.28 7.05
N HIS A 136 6.25 2.39 7.28
CA HIS A 136 4.92 2.73 7.75
C HIS A 136 5.00 3.46 9.09
N GLN A 137 5.76 2.93 10.06
CA GLN A 137 5.90 3.57 11.37
C GLN A 137 6.49 4.98 11.27
N GLY A 138 7.51 5.15 10.43
CA GLY A 138 8.12 6.46 10.18
C GLY A 138 7.13 7.46 9.59
N TRP A 139 6.37 7.06 8.58
CA TRP A 139 5.37 7.92 7.93
C TRP A 139 4.16 8.21 8.79
N GLN A 140 3.68 7.22 9.54
CA GLN A 140 2.53 7.42 10.42
C GLN A 140 2.82 8.49 11.49
N SER A 141 4.06 8.52 11.98
CA SER A 141 4.50 9.49 12.99
C SER A 141 4.79 10.88 12.41
N ASN A 142 5.07 10.97 11.11
CA ASN A 142 5.46 12.20 10.41
C ASN A 142 4.47 12.60 9.31
N PHE A 143 3.25 12.10 9.35
CA PHE A 143 2.26 12.40 8.32
C PHE A 143 1.95 13.90 8.39
N PRO A 144 2.06 14.65 7.28
CA PRO A 144 1.85 16.09 7.30
C PRO A 144 0.46 16.46 7.83
N ASN A 145 0.40 17.47 8.69
CA ASN A 145 -0.87 18.04 9.11
C ASN A 145 -1.66 18.52 7.88
N PRO A 146 -3.00 18.46 7.93
CA PRO A 146 -3.85 19.01 6.89
C PRO A 146 -3.72 20.54 6.79
#